data_AF-A0A521RN19-F1
#
_entry.id   AF-A0A521RN19-F1
#
_cell.length_a   1.000
_cell.length_b   1.000
_cell.length_c   1.000
_cell.angle_alpha   90.00
_cell.angle_beta   90.00
_cell.angle_gamma   90.00
#
_symmetry.space_group_name_H-M   'P 1'
#
loop_
_entity.id
_entity.type
_entity.pdbx_description
1 polymer ?
#
loop_
_entity_poly.entity_id
_entity_poly.type
_entity_poly.pdbx_seq_one_letter_code
_entity_poly.pdbx_strand_id
1 'polypeptide(L)'
;MERVSVGLAGAEADGDSTHSALSRDGRYIAFESDASNLVPNDTNGTTDVFVYDRETRQTTRVSVGAAGVQGNGKSFGAKFSGDGRYVAFESNASNLVDGDTNGATDIFVHDRETHLTTRASVDSAGHQADGNSSYAIMNGDGRYVAFFSFATNLVLNDTNNANDVFVHDRLTGETVRVNVDSSGNQASGGSDSYCPSLSDDGRYVLFLSNAANLVPGDTNGTYDAFVHDRQTGATVRVSVSSTGVQGNAYSEDGKISADGRFVFFESEATNLVPGDTNGVSDLFFHDRQTGATVRASVGSGGVQANGGSFDARISDDGRFGVFESDASNLVSGDTNLLRDIFVRDRVTGATARMTVNADGFEANGASGDGRGSGDGRFVAFNSVATNLVPGDTNRAADLFIVPGPGTYTVTLTVTDNSGATGTATEVIRVDPQGGLSFGDPFDRANSGSLGPSWNEYLTDFEIFSNQLRNANGKNLPVAAVADTAMGPDQDIAVDCLITDPGNSCAIMARWSDANNFYRVRLGVEQGNLAVFKTVNDTTTLLGSVGEPLSFNTFYRMRMVVKGSALSIYFNNETSPALTVTDTSLTSGNYAGLRSFATAAGTTYYDNFSASLP
;
A
#
# COMPACT_ATOMS: atom_id res chain seq x y z
N MET A 1 -7.69 -3.98 -8.77
CA MET A 1 -6.91 -2.91 -9.41
C MET A 1 -7.80 -2.20 -10.41
N GLU A 2 -7.88 -0.87 -10.35
CA GLU A 2 -8.76 -0.03 -11.18
C GLU A 2 -7.90 0.98 -11.95
N ARG A 3 -8.17 1.18 -13.25
CA ARG A 3 -7.53 2.22 -14.07
C ARG A 3 -8.28 3.53 -13.91
N VAL A 4 -7.53 4.61 -13.66
CA VAL A 4 -8.09 5.92 -13.29
C VAL A 4 -8.08 6.92 -14.45
N SER A 5 -7.19 6.74 -15.43
CA SER A 5 -7.09 7.54 -16.67
C SER A 5 -8.18 7.15 -17.68
N VAL A 6 -9.45 7.38 -17.31
CA VAL A 6 -10.60 7.09 -18.18
C VAL A 6 -11.34 8.37 -18.57
N GLY A 7 -11.46 8.59 -19.88
CA GLY A 7 -12.27 9.64 -20.48
C GLY A 7 -13.76 9.27 -20.55
N LEU A 8 -14.52 10.09 -21.28
CA LEU A 8 -15.96 9.91 -21.45
C LEU A 8 -16.33 8.49 -21.89
N ALA A 9 -17.33 7.90 -21.22
CA ALA A 9 -17.81 6.52 -21.46
C ALA A 9 -16.74 5.41 -21.29
N GLY A 10 -15.65 5.68 -20.56
CA GLY A 10 -14.60 4.69 -20.27
C GLY A 10 -13.50 4.60 -21.33
N ALA A 11 -13.47 5.53 -22.29
CA ALA A 11 -12.42 5.61 -23.30
C ALA A 11 -11.05 5.91 -22.67
N GLU A 12 -9.97 5.49 -23.31
CA GLU A 12 -8.60 5.84 -22.90
C GLU A 12 -8.30 7.31 -23.19
N ALA A 13 -7.47 7.92 -22.33
CA ALA A 13 -6.89 9.23 -22.59
C ALA A 13 -6.09 9.19 -23.90
N ASP A 14 -6.21 10.21 -24.75
CA ASP A 14 -5.47 10.34 -26.02
C ASP A 14 -4.12 11.10 -25.87
N GLY A 15 -3.67 11.28 -24.64
CA GLY A 15 -2.41 11.91 -24.26
C GLY A 15 -1.93 11.43 -22.88
N ASP A 16 -0.72 11.81 -22.51
CA ASP A 16 -0.09 11.38 -21.26
C ASP A 16 -0.90 11.87 -20.03
N SER A 17 -0.92 11.06 -18.97
CA SER A 17 -1.54 11.38 -17.68
C SER A 17 -0.59 10.99 -16.55
N THR A 18 -0.25 11.92 -15.66
CA THR A 18 0.80 11.74 -14.64
C THR A 18 0.43 12.40 -13.30
N HIS A 19 1.32 12.27 -12.29
CA HIS A 19 1.28 12.97 -11.00
C HIS A 19 -0.06 12.90 -10.25
N SER A 20 -0.46 11.69 -9.88
CA SER A 20 -1.71 11.50 -9.15
C SER A 20 -1.69 12.02 -7.70
N ALA A 21 -2.85 12.43 -7.20
CA ALA A 21 -3.12 12.70 -5.78
C ALA A 21 -4.47 12.11 -5.36
N LEU A 22 -4.58 11.64 -4.12
CA LEU A 22 -5.78 11.00 -3.57
C LEU A 22 -6.43 11.88 -2.49
N SER A 23 -7.77 11.87 -2.42
CA SER A 23 -8.48 12.30 -1.20
C SER A 23 -8.22 11.33 -0.04
N ARG A 24 -8.53 11.74 1.20
CA ARG A 24 -8.30 10.93 2.43
C ARG A 24 -8.88 9.52 2.32
N ASP A 25 -10.06 9.41 1.73
CA ASP A 25 -10.82 8.17 1.57
C ASP A 25 -10.53 7.44 0.25
N GLY A 26 -9.67 7.99 -0.61
CA GLY A 26 -9.36 7.47 -1.93
C GLY A 26 -10.53 7.50 -2.91
N ARG A 27 -11.58 8.29 -2.66
CA ARG A 27 -12.71 8.46 -3.58
C ARG A 27 -12.33 9.31 -4.80
N TYR A 28 -11.67 10.43 -4.56
CA TYR A 28 -11.28 11.38 -5.59
C TYR A 28 -9.81 11.21 -5.93
N ILE A 29 -9.51 11.27 -7.23
CA ILE A 29 -8.15 11.20 -7.75
C ILE A 29 -7.92 12.40 -8.65
N ALA A 30 -6.95 13.24 -8.29
CA ALA A 30 -6.50 14.33 -9.14
C ALA A 30 -5.30 13.84 -9.95
N PHE A 31 -5.21 14.28 -11.20
CA PHE A 31 -4.08 13.99 -12.09
C PHE A 31 -3.97 15.09 -13.12
N GLU A 32 -2.78 15.24 -13.70
CA GLU A 32 -2.55 16.15 -14.82
C GLU A 32 -2.54 15.37 -16.14
N SER A 33 -3.02 15.99 -17.21
CA SER A 33 -3.03 15.33 -18.52
C SER A 33 -2.93 16.31 -19.68
N ASP A 34 -2.25 15.85 -20.75
CA ASP A 34 -2.20 16.49 -22.06
C ASP A 34 -3.35 16.04 -22.99
N ALA A 35 -4.21 15.12 -22.53
CA ALA A 35 -5.28 14.52 -23.32
C ALA A 35 -6.42 15.50 -23.59
N SER A 36 -6.91 15.51 -24.83
CA SER A 36 -8.00 16.38 -25.28
C SER A 36 -9.39 15.75 -25.13
N ASN A 37 -9.45 14.46 -24.77
CA ASN A 37 -10.67 13.66 -24.80
C ASN A 37 -11.22 13.27 -23.41
N LEU A 38 -10.63 13.78 -22.32
CA LEU A 38 -11.05 13.47 -20.95
C LEU A 38 -12.38 14.14 -20.58
N VAL A 39 -12.61 15.36 -21.06
CA VAL A 39 -13.86 16.13 -20.88
C VAL A 39 -14.26 16.81 -22.19
N PRO A 40 -15.55 17.17 -22.38
CA PRO A 40 -15.95 17.93 -23.56
C PRO A 40 -15.26 19.29 -23.63
N ASN A 41 -14.89 19.71 -24.84
CA ASN A 41 -14.30 21.02 -25.13
C ASN A 41 -12.95 21.30 -24.43
N ASP A 42 -12.14 20.26 -24.25
CA ASP A 42 -10.71 20.48 -24.11
C ASP A 42 -10.11 20.99 -25.43
N THR A 43 -9.75 22.27 -25.46
CA THR A 43 -9.28 22.90 -26.70
C THR A 43 -8.09 23.82 -26.51
N ASN A 44 -7.55 23.93 -25.30
CA ASN A 44 -6.41 24.83 -25.02
C ASN A 44 -5.08 24.22 -25.47
N GLY A 45 -5.01 22.91 -25.71
CA GLY A 45 -3.81 22.21 -26.18
C GLY A 45 -2.65 22.28 -25.17
N THR A 46 -2.98 22.32 -23.88
CA THR A 46 -2.01 22.42 -22.80
C THR A 46 -2.34 21.44 -21.68
N THR A 47 -1.37 21.15 -20.81
CA THR A 47 -1.57 20.26 -19.66
C THR A 47 -2.61 20.87 -18.71
N ASP A 48 -3.64 20.11 -18.38
CA ASP A 48 -4.72 20.50 -17.48
C ASP A 48 -4.77 19.61 -16.24
N VAL A 49 -5.40 20.10 -15.17
CA VAL A 49 -5.66 19.29 -13.98
C VAL A 49 -7.09 18.78 -14.01
N PHE A 50 -7.24 17.48 -13.81
CA PHE A 50 -8.51 16.77 -13.74
C PHE A 50 -8.71 16.11 -12.39
N VAL A 51 -9.97 15.84 -12.05
CA VAL A 51 -10.39 15.02 -10.92
C VAL A 51 -11.32 13.91 -11.42
N TYR A 52 -10.99 12.67 -11.10
CA TYR A 52 -11.84 11.49 -11.28
C TYR A 52 -12.54 11.15 -9.96
N ASP A 53 -13.87 11.04 -9.99
CA ASP A 53 -14.68 10.52 -8.89
C ASP A 53 -14.97 9.04 -9.12
N ARG A 54 -14.41 8.18 -8.26
CA ARG A 54 -14.55 6.72 -8.37
C ARG A 54 -15.96 6.22 -8.10
N GLU A 55 -16.78 6.96 -7.36
CA GLU A 55 -18.15 6.56 -7.07
C GLU A 55 -19.05 6.78 -8.29
N THR A 56 -18.95 7.95 -8.92
CA THR A 56 -19.77 8.32 -10.08
C THR A 56 -19.13 7.93 -11.43
N ARG A 57 -17.84 7.59 -11.42
CA ARG A 57 -16.99 7.32 -12.60
C ARG A 57 -16.99 8.49 -13.59
N GLN A 58 -16.88 9.71 -13.05
CA GLN A 58 -16.85 10.93 -13.85
C GLN A 58 -15.53 11.66 -13.66
N THR A 59 -15.02 12.20 -14.78
CA THR A 59 -13.85 13.07 -14.83
C THR A 59 -14.30 14.52 -15.02
N THR A 60 -13.76 15.43 -14.22
CA THR A 60 -14.03 16.87 -14.30
C THR A 60 -12.72 17.66 -14.33
N ARG A 61 -12.62 18.69 -15.17
CA ARG A 61 -11.47 19.61 -15.13
C ARG A 61 -11.59 20.58 -13.96
N VAL A 62 -10.49 20.80 -13.25
CA VAL A 62 -10.39 21.77 -12.13
C VAL A 62 -9.52 22.98 -12.44
N SER A 63 -8.66 22.92 -13.47
CA SER A 63 -7.93 24.08 -14.04
C SER A 63 -8.87 25.01 -14.84
N VAL A 64 -9.90 25.51 -14.17
CA VAL A 64 -10.92 26.39 -14.76
C VAL A 64 -11.05 27.69 -13.97
N GLY A 65 -11.30 28.78 -14.69
CA GLY A 65 -11.67 30.07 -14.12
C GLY A 65 -13.18 30.23 -13.96
N ALA A 66 -13.62 31.50 -13.89
CA ALA A 66 -15.03 31.84 -13.74
C ALA A 66 -15.92 31.20 -14.82
N ALA A 67 -17.10 30.71 -14.42
CA ALA A 67 -18.05 30.00 -15.29
C ALA A 67 -17.49 28.75 -16.00
N GLY A 68 -16.42 28.15 -15.47
CA GLY A 68 -15.85 26.91 -16.02
C GLY A 68 -14.99 27.12 -17.27
N VAL A 69 -14.54 28.34 -17.55
CA VAL A 69 -13.63 28.62 -18.67
C VAL A 69 -12.28 27.96 -18.41
N GLN A 70 -11.81 27.10 -19.30
CA GLN A 70 -10.50 26.44 -19.16
C GLN A 70 -9.34 27.44 -19.05
N GLY A 71 -8.31 27.06 -18.30
CA GLY A 71 -7.04 27.78 -18.26
C GLY A 71 -6.41 27.92 -19.65
N ASN A 72 -5.77 29.06 -19.89
CA ASN A 72 -5.07 29.37 -21.15
C ASN A 72 -3.56 29.03 -21.12
N GLY A 73 -3.12 28.34 -20.07
CA GLY A 73 -1.74 27.91 -19.86
C GLY A 73 -1.71 26.65 -18.99
N LYS A 74 -0.54 26.03 -18.88
CA LYS A 74 -0.36 24.77 -18.16
C LYS A 74 -0.83 24.85 -16.72
N SER A 75 -1.48 23.80 -16.24
CA SER A 75 -1.79 23.56 -14.83
C SER A 75 -1.30 22.17 -14.42
N PHE A 76 -0.73 22.06 -13.22
CA PHE A 76 -0.06 20.83 -12.76
C PHE A 76 0.00 20.75 -11.22
N GLY A 77 0.53 19.64 -10.69
CA GLY A 77 0.94 19.55 -9.28
C GLY A 77 -0.21 19.42 -8.25
N ALA A 78 -1.41 19.01 -8.67
CA ALA A 78 -2.61 19.06 -7.84
C ALA A 78 -2.54 18.30 -6.51
N LYS A 79 -3.19 18.83 -5.46
CA LYS A 79 -3.37 18.23 -4.12
C LYS A 79 -4.76 18.52 -3.57
N PHE A 80 -5.27 17.65 -2.70
CA PHE A 80 -6.63 17.75 -2.13
C PHE A 80 -6.66 18.23 -0.67
N SER A 81 -7.82 18.74 -0.25
CA SER A 81 -8.25 18.67 1.16
C SER A 81 -8.61 17.23 1.54
N GLY A 82 -8.70 16.93 2.83
CA GLY A 82 -9.01 15.57 3.30
C GLY A 82 -10.31 15.01 2.69
N ASP A 83 -11.37 15.81 2.64
CA ASP A 83 -12.66 15.46 2.02
C ASP A 83 -12.67 15.50 0.48
N GLY A 84 -11.58 15.95 -0.16
CA GLY A 84 -11.48 16.13 -1.59
C GLY A 84 -12.34 17.27 -2.17
N ARG A 85 -12.90 18.15 -1.34
CA ARG A 85 -13.69 19.31 -1.81
C ARG A 85 -12.82 20.34 -2.49
N TYR A 86 -11.70 20.70 -1.87
CA TYR A 86 -10.79 21.72 -2.39
C TYR A 86 -9.62 21.05 -3.11
N VAL A 87 -9.19 21.65 -4.22
CA VAL A 87 -8.01 21.22 -4.99
C VAL A 87 -7.04 22.38 -5.13
N ALA A 88 -5.86 22.29 -4.51
CA ALA A 88 -4.76 23.21 -4.77
C ALA A 88 -3.96 22.74 -5.97
N PHE A 89 -3.53 23.65 -6.84
CA PHE A 89 -2.73 23.34 -8.01
C PHE A 89 -1.90 24.54 -8.46
N GLU A 90 -0.85 24.27 -9.24
CA GLU A 90 0.02 25.26 -9.87
C GLU A 90 -0.51 25.61 -11.25
N SER A 91 -0.40 26.87 -11.67
CA SER A 91 -0.71 27.21 -13.06
C SER A 91 0.03 28.43 -13.60
N ASN A 92 0.32 28.37 -14.91
CA ASN A 92 0.85 29.47 -15.73
C ASN A 92 -0.28 30.26 -16.43
N ALA A 93 -1.55 29.90 -16.18
CA ALA A 93 -2.68 30.48 -16.88
C ALA A 93 -3.06 31.84 -16.31
N SER A 94 -3.19 32.85 -17.18
CA SER A 94 -3.54 34.23 -16.79
C SER A 94 -5.04 34.51 -16.70
N ASN A 95 -5.88 33.48 -16.85
CA ASN A 95 -7.33 33.62 -16.92
C ASN A 95 -8.10 32.77 -15.89
N LEU A 96 -7.42 32.16 -14.92
CA LEU A 96 -8.09 31.40 -13.85
C LEU A 96 -8.76 32.33 -12.83
N VAL A 97 -8.20 33.51 -12.62
CA VAL A 97 -8.78 34.58 -11.80
C VAL A 97 -8.58 35.94 -12.49
N ASP A 98 -9.44 36.90 -12.19
CA ASP A 98 -9.27 38.27 -12.68
C ASP A 98 -8.02 38.92 -12.08
N GLY A 99 -7.29 39.69 -12.88
CA GLY A 99 -6.13 40.45 -12.41
C GLY A 99 -4.83 39.65 -12.30
N ASP A 100 -4.78 38.45 -12.88
CA ASP A 100 -3.53 37.74 -13.12
C ASP A 100 -2.66 38.46 -14.16
N THR A 101 -1.58 39.09 -13.70
CA THR A 101 -0.74 39.95 -14.56
C THR A 101 0.76 39.82 -14.30
N ASN A 102 1.18 38.98 -13.35
CA ASN A 102 2.59 38.85 -12.98
C ASN A 102 3.39 38.04 -14.01
N GLY A 103 2.73 37.19 -14.82
CA GLY A 103 3.39 36.28 -15.75
C GLY A 103 4.22 35.19 -15.06
N ALA A 104 3.93 34.92 -13.79
CA ALA A 104 4.60 33.91 -12.97
C ALA A 104 3.70 32.68 -12.80
N THR A 105 4.29 31.56 -12.39
CA THR A 105 3.50 30.40 -11.92
C THR A 105 2.89 30.74 -10.56
N ASP A 106 1.58 30.57 -10.44
CA ASP A 106 0.81 30.88 -9.23
C ASP A 106 0.15 29.63 -8.64
N ILE A 107 -0.16 29.69 -7.34
CA ILE A 107 -0.94 28.67 -6.64
C ILE A 107 -2.41 29.05 -6.64
N PHE A 108 -3.25 28.15 -7.11
CA PHE A 108 -4.70 28.29 -7.12
C PHE A 108 -5.37 27.21 -6.27
N VAL A 109 -6.55 27.52 -5.76
CA VAL A 109 -7.45 26.56 -5.10
C VAL A 109 -8.80 26.60 -5.80
N HIS A 110 -9.23 25.44 -6.30
CA HIS A 110 -10.57 25.24 -6.84
C HIS A 110 -11.46 24.58 -5.79
N ASP A 111 -12.60 25.21 -5.47
CA ASP A 111 -13.65 24.62 -4.65
C ASP A 111 -14.62 23.85 -5.54
N ARG A 112 -14.63 22.53 -5.44
CA ARG A 112 -15.47 21.66 -6.29
C ARG A 112 -16.96 21.76 -6.00
N GLU A 113 -17.37 22.30 -4.85
CA GLU A 113 -18.79 22.51 -4.53
C GLU A 113 -19.32 23.83 -5.09
N THR A 114 -18.54 24.90 -4.99
CA THR A 114 -18.96 26.23 -5.44
C THR A 114 -18.48 26.56 -6.86
N HIS A 115 -17.58 25.75 -7.41
CA HIS A 115 -16.89 25.94 -8.68
C HIS A 115 -16.09 27.25 -8.76
N LEU A 116 -15.69 27.79 -7.60
CA LEU A 116 -14.89 29.00 -7.52
C LEU A 116 -13.40 28.64 -7.48
N THR A 117 -12.61 29.32 -8.30
CA THR A 117 -11.15 29.27 -8.27
C THR A 117 -10.62 30.57 -7.65
N THR A 118 -9.72 30.45 -6.68
CA THR A 118 -9.07 31.58 -5.98
C THR A 118 -7.56 31.40 -5.98
N ARG A 119 -6.78 32.49 -6.09
CA ARG A 119 -5.33 32.45 -5.92
C ARG A 119 -4.95 32.39 -4.45
N ALA A 120 -4.02 31.50 -4.09
CA ALA A 120 -3.45 31.36 -2.75
C ALA A 120 -2.03 31.94 -2.63
N SER A 121 -1.29 32.09 -3.75
CA SER A 121 -0.01 32.81 -3.80
C SER A 121 -0.21 34.33 -3.76
N VAL A 122 -0.76 34.81 -2.64
CA VAL A 122 -1.02 36.24 -2.38
C VAL A 122 -0.45 36.67 -1.03
N ASP A 123 -0.13 37.95 -0.90
CA ASP A 123 0.17 38.56 0.41
C ASP A 123 -1.09 38.68 1.28
N SER A 124 -0.93 39.10 2.55
CA SER A 124 -2.06 39.28 3.48
C SER A 124 -3.05 40.40 3.11
N ALA A 125 -2.76 41.17 2.06
CA ALA A 125 -3.65 42.18 1.49
C ALA A 125 -4.30 41.72 0.16
N GLY A 126 -3.99 40.50 -0.30
CA GLY A 126 -4.52 39.90 -1.52
C GLY A 126 -3.77 40.28 -2.79
N HIS A 127 -2.59 40.90 -2.70
CA HIS A 127 -1.76 41.16 -3.88
C HIS A 127 -1.05 39.87 -4.31
N GLN A 128 -1.01 39.63 -5.63
CA GLN A 128 -0.31 38.48 -6.20
C GLN A 128 1.19 38.49 -5.90
N ALA A 129 1.76 37.29 -5.77
CA ALA A 129 3.20 37.07 -5.77
C ALA A 129 3.87 37.74 -6.99
N ASP A 130 5.06 38.32 -6.78
CA ASP A 130 5.90 38.92 -7.83
C ASP A 130 6.94 37.94 -8.42
N GLY A 131 6.91 36.68 -7.97
CA GLY A 131 7.76 35.59 -8.43
C GLY A 131 7.02 34.25 -8.45
N ASN A 132 7.67 33.22 -9.01
CA ASN A 132 7.08 31.89 -9.15
C ASN A 132 6.79 31.25 -7.78
N SER A 133 5.64 30.59 -7.68
CA SER A 133 5.21 29.80 -6.53
C SER A 133 4.90 28.36 -6.96
N SER A 134 5.30 27.38 -6.14
CA SER A 134 5.23 25.95 -6.48
C SER A 134 4.98 25.04 -5.27
N TYR A 135 4.65 23.78 -5.55
CA TYR A 135 4.45 22.68 -4.60
C TYR A 135 3.41 23.00 -3.52
N ALA A 136 2.18 23.29 -3.96
CA ALA A 136 1.08 23.55 -3.06
C ALA A 136 0.62 22.28 -2.33
N ILE A 137 0.38 22.38 -1.03
CA ILE A 137 -0.26 21.37 -0.19
C ILE A 137 -1.31 22.01 0.71
N MET A 138 -2.30 21.23 1.12
CA MET A 138 -3.39 21.69 1.96
C MET A 138 -3.56 20.82 3.20
N ASN A 139 -4.12 21.40 4.25
CA ASN A 139 -4.54 20.65 5.43
C ASN A 139 -5.93 19.99 5.23
N GLY A 140 -6.37 19.19 6.20
CA GLY A 140 -7.56 18.33 6.09
C GLY A 140 -8.87 19.05 5.72
N ASP A 141 -9.11 20.26 6.21
CA ASP A 141 -10.32 21.05 5.86
C ASP A 141 -10.11 22.01 4.68
N GLY A 142 -8.89 22.07 4.14
CA GLY A 142 -8.50 22.94 3.04
C GLY A 142 -8.40 24.42 3.40
N ARG A 143 -8.39 24.80 4.68
CA ARG A 143 -8.23 26.20 5.12
C ARG A 143 -6.83 26.73 4.86
N TYR A 144 -5.81 25.97 5.21
CA TYR A 144 -4.41 26.37 5.08
C TYR A 144 -3.81 25.78 3.81
N VAL A 145 -3.17 26.62 3.01
CA VAL A 145 -2.40 26.23 1.83
C VAL A 145 -0.93 26.55 2.09
N ALA A 146 -0.07 25.54 2.12
CA ALA A 146 1.37 25.74 2.18
C ALA A 146 1.99 25.58 0.79
N PHE A 147 2.97 26.42 0.46
CA PHE A 147 3.68 26.41 -0.82
C PHE A 147 5.05 27.05 -0.62
N PHE A 148 5.98 26.84 -1.56
CA PHE A 148 7.21 27.64 -1.60
C PHE A 148 7.15 28.66 -2.74
N SER A 149 7.87 29.77 -2.59
CA SER A 149 7.90 30.83 -3.59
C SER A 149 9.21 31.59 -3.56
N PHE A 150 9.63 32.07 -4.73
CA PHE A 150 10.74 33.01 -4.90
C PHE A 150 10.27 34.49 -4.83
N ALA A 151 8.98 34.72 -4.57
CA ALA A 151 8.42 36.06 -4.51
C ALA A 151 8.90 36.84 -3.28
N THR A 152 9.23 38.11 -3.48
CA THR A 152 9.76 38.99 -2.41
C THR A 152 8.67 39.77 -1.68
N ASN A 153 7.42 39.67 -2.15
CA ASN A 153 6.32 40.51 -1.71
C ASN A 153 5.22 39.79 -0.93
N LEU A 154 5.32 38.47 -0.73
CA LEU A 154 4.30 37.70 0.02
C LEU A 154 4.26 38.04 1.51
N VAL A 155 5.41 38.46 2.06
CA VAL A 155 5.54 39.00 3.42
C VAL A 155 6.46 40.22 3.42
N LEU A 156 6.37 41.04 4.47
CA LEU A 156 7.27 42.17 4.65
C LEU A 156 8.70 41.70 4.95
N ASN A 157 9.69 42.39 4.37
CA ASN A 157 11.12 42.14 4.57
C ASN A 157 11.54 40.71 4.21
N ASP A 158 10.95 40.15 3.16
CA ASP A 158 11.60 39.07 2.46
C ASP A 158 12.80 39.62 1.69
N THR A 159 14.00 39.28 2.16
CA THR A 159 15.25 39.88 1.67
C THR A 159 16.37 38.87 1.48
N ASN A 160 16.09 37.58 1.62
CA ASN A 160 17.11 36.53 1.56
C ASN A 160 17.44 36.10 0.12
N ASN A 161 16.65 36.53 -0.88
CA ASN A 161 16.77 36.17 -2.29
C ASN A 161 16.79 34.65 -2.51
N ALA A 162 15.94 33.91 -1.82
CA ALA A 162 15.83 32.46 -1.90
C ALA A 162 14.36 32.02 -1.96
N ASN A 163 14.12 30.74 -2.25
CA ASN A 163 12.78 30.18 -2.07
C ASN A 163 12.45 30.09 -0.58
N ASP A 164 11.33 30.69 -0.20
CA ASP A 164 10.78 30.63 1.14
C ASP A 164 9.48 29.82 1.16
N VAL A 165 9.16 29.25 2.32
CA VAL A 165 7.93 28.48 2.52
C VAL A 165 6.91 29.35 3.21
N PHE A 166 5.71 29.42 2.62
CA PHE A 166 4.59 30.22 3.08
C PHE A 166 3.40 29.35 3.43
N VAL A 167 2.56 29.85 4.33
CA VAL A 167 1.22 29.32 4.61
C VAL A 167 0.21 30.45 4.45
N HIS A 168 -0.75 30.25 3.54
CA HIS A 168 -1.89 31.13 3.35
C HIS A 168 -3.13 30.56 4.06
N ASP A 169 -3.73 31.34 4.95
CA ASP A 169 -5.00 31.04 5.61
C ASP A 169 -6.15 31.60 4.78
N ARG A 170 -6.87 30.74 4.07
CA ARG A 170 -7.97 31.12 3.19
C ARG A 170 -9.18 31.70 3.93
N LEU A 171 -9.27 31.51 5.25
CA LEU A 171 -10.36 32.05 6.05
C LEU A 171 -10.09 33.51 6.47
N THR A 172 -8.86 33.81 6.87
CA THR A 172 -8.47 35.15 7.36
C THR A 172 -7.83 36.01 6.28
N GLY A 173 -7.33 35.41 5.21
CA GLY A 173 -6.50 36.02 4.18
C GLY A 173 -5.03 36.20 4.58
N GLU A 174 -4.61 35.72 5.76
CA GLU A 174 -3.25 35.91 6.26
C GLU A 174 -2.25 34.99 5.55
N THR A 175 -1.14 35.55 5.07
CA THR A 175 0.02 34.82 4.54
C THR A 175 1.21 35.02 5.47
N VAL A 176 1.80 33.90 5.92
CA VAL A 176 2.98 33.90 6.81
C VAL A 176 4.10 33.05 6.24
N ARG A 177 5.34 33.49 6.43
CA ARG A 177 6.55 32.70 6.17
C ARG A 177 6.82 31.77 7.35
N VAL A 178 7.14 30.51 7.08
CA VAL A 178 7.29 29.46 8.12
C VAL A 178 8.68 28.83 8.18
N ASN A 179 9.52 29.00 7.17
CA ASN A 179 10.94 28.64 7.24
C ASN A 179 11.75 29.69 8.01
N VAL A 180 11.38 29.90 9.28
CA VAL A 180 12.00 30.85 10.21
C VAL A 180 12.63 30.12 11.38
N ASP A 181 13.60 30.74 12.07
CA ASP A 181 14.10 30.24 13.35
C ASP A 181 13.05 30.41 14.47
N SER A 182 13.33 29.89 15.66
CA SER A 182 12.42 29.98 16.82
C SER A 182 12.24 31.41 17.38
N SER A 183 12.95 32.41 16.83
CA SER A 183 12.78 33.83 17.13
C SER A 183 12.07 34.60 16.01
N GLY A 184 11.65 33.90 14.94
CA GLY A 184 10.98 34.49 13.78
C GLY A 184 11.92 35.12 12.75
N ASN A 185 13.24 34.87 12.83
CA ASN A 185 14.17 35.35 11.81
C ASN A 185 14.11 34.44 10.57
N GLN A 186 14.16 35.04 9.39
CA GLN A 186 14.19 34.30 8.12
C GLN A 186 15.44 33.43 7.97
N ALA A 187 15.32 32.40 7.13
CA ALA A 187 16.43 31.59 6.65
C ALA A 187 17.58 32.47 6.09
N SER A 188 18.82 31.97 6.20
CA SER A 188 20.02 32.67 5.74
C SER A 188 19.96 33.02 4.25
N GLY A 189 20.63 34.10 3.86
CA GLY A 189 20.62 34.58 2.46
C GLY A 189 21.10 33.51 1.46
N GLY A 190 20.35 33.33 0.38
CA GLY A 190 20.62 32.34 -0.67
C GLY A 190 20.35 30.89 -0.28
N SER A 191 19.73 30.64 0.88
CA SER A 191 19.37 29.31 1.34
C SER A 191 17.92 28.98 1.00
N ASP A 192 17.73 28.11 0.01
CA ASP A 192 16.39 27.71 -0.42
C ASP A 192 15.70 26.79 0.59
N SER A 193 14.37 26.88 0.61
CA SER A 193 13.48 25.97 1.35
C SER A 193 12.34 25.47 0.46
N TYR A 194 12.05 24.17 0.51
CA TYR A 194 11.14 23.49 -0.42
C TYR A 194 10.25 22.43 0.26
N CYS A 195 9.36 21.82 -0.54
CA CYS A 195 8.55 20.64 -0.24
C CYS A 195 7.77 20.71 1.09
N PRO A 196 6.88 21.71 1.29
CA PRO A 196 6.10 21.80 2.51
C PRO A 196 5.16 20.60 2.71
N SER A 197 4.87 20.29 3.98
CA SER A 197 3.83 19.35 4.39
C SER A 197 3.16 19.82 5.68
N LEU A 198 1.84 19.59 5.81
CA LEU A 198 0.99 20.14 6.88
C LEU A 198 0.37 19.05 7.74
N SER A 199 0.27 19.29 9.05
CA SER A 199 -0.70 18.61 9.89
C SER A 199 -2.13 19.03 9.55
N ASP A 200 -3.13 18.24 9.93
CA ASP A 200 -4.55 18.46 9.58
C ASP A 200 -5.12 19.76 10.12
N ASP A 201 -4.68 20.16 11.31
CA ASP A 201 -5.03 21.43 11.93
C ASP A 201 -4.21 22.61 11.38
N GLY A 202 -3.26 22.34 10.48
CA GLY A 202 -2.32 23.28 9.91
C GLY A 202 -1.32 23.86 10.91
N ARG A 203 -1.20 23.29 12.12
CA ARG A 203 -0.31 23.80 13.17
C ARG A 203 1.16 23.51 12.87
N TYR A 204 1.47 22.29 12.45
CA TYR A 204 2.83 21.85 12.19
C TYR A 204 3.10 21.89 10.69
N VAL A 205 4.16 22.60 10.30
CA VAL A 205 4.63 22.68 8.92
C VAL A 205 6.00 22.04 8.82
N LEU A 206 6.08 20.92 8.12
CA LEU A 206 7.35 20.32 7.70
C LEU A 206 7.86 21.02 6.44
N PHE A 207 9.16 21.26 6.36
CA PHE A 207 9.82 21.77 5.17
C PHE A 207 11.28 21.31 5.12
N LEU A 208 11.88 21.32 3.93
CA LEU A 208 13.30 21.09 3.73
C LEU A 208 14.02 22.42 3.59
N SER A 209 15.21 22.56 4.17
CA SER A 209 16.03 23.78 4.02
C SER A 209 17.52 23.48 4.15
N ASN A 210 18.36 24.22 3.44
CA ASN A 210 19.82 24.19 3.61
C ASN A 210 20.35 25.40 4.42
N ALA A 211 19.45 26.10 5.11
CA ALA A 211 19.78 27.28 5.91
C ALA A 211 20.41 26.93 7.26
N ALA A 212 21.64 27.40 7.49
CA ALA A 212 22.40 27.08 8.70
C ALA A 212 21.91 27.79 9.98
N ASN A 213 20.92 28.68 9.88
CA ASN A 213 20.47 29.54 11.00
C ASN A 213 19.07 29.19 11.55
N LEU A 214 18.38 28.20 11.00
CA LEU A 214 17.02 27.84 11.47
C LEU A 214 17.04 27.20 12.86
N VAL A 215 18.10 26.45 13.17
CA VAL A 215 18.35 25.86 14.49
C VAL A 215 19.82 26.01 14.88
N PRO A 216 20.14 26.07 16.19
CA PRO A 216 21.52 26.06 16.64
C PRO A 216 22.24 24.76 16.26
N GLY A 217 23.49 24.87 15.81
CA GLY A 217 24.35 23.72 15.52
C GLY A 217 24.02 22.99 14.22
N ASP A 218 23.31 23.64 13.30
CA ASP A 218 23.27 23.21 11.91
C ASP A 218 24.60 23.55 11.21
N THR A 219 25.34 22.51 10.82
CA THR A 219 26.72 22.65 10.34
C THR A 219 27.05 21.81 9.11
N ASN A 220 26.12 21.02 8.59
CA ASN A 220 26.37 20.11 7.46
C ASN A 220 26.28 20.82 6.10
N GLY A 221 25.67 22.01 6.03
CA GLY A 221 25.57 22.82 4.82
C GLY A 221 24.74 22.17 3.71
N THR A 222 23.78 21.32 4.08
CA THR A 222 22.93 20.61 3.13
C THR A 222 21.46 20.63 3.56
N TYR A 223 20.56 20.10 2.74
CA TYR A 223 19.14 20.05 3.07
C TYR A 223 18.90 19.18 4.30
N ASP A 224 18.21 19.76 5.28
CA ASP A 224 17.71 19.11 6.48
C ASP A 224 16.18 19.24 6.52
N ALA A 225 15.53 18.32 7.21
CA ALA A 225 14.09 18.36 7.44
C ALA A 225 13.79 19.10 8.75
N PHE A 226 12.91 20.11 8.68
CA PHE A 226 12.50 20.94 9.82
C PHE A 226 10.99 20.93 10.00
N VAL A 227 10.54 21.05 11.25
CA VAL A 227 9.14 21.30 11.57
C VAL A 227 9.01 22.63 12.31
N HIS A 228 8.19 23.52 11.75
CA HIS A 228 7.76 24.76 12.41
C HIS A 228 6.38 24.56 13.06
N ASP A 229 6.29 24.86 14.35
CA ASP A 229 5.02 24.91 15.09
C ASP A 229 4.47 26.33 15.04
N ARG A 230 3.47 26.57 14.18
CA ARG A 230 2.85 27.89 13.97
C ARG A 230 2.17 28.45 15.23
N GLN A 231 1.87 27.61 16.22
CA GLN A 231 1.25 28.07 17.46
C GLN A 231 2.28 28.58 18.47
N THR A 232 3.44 27.92 18.57
CA THR A 232 4.49 28.27 19.55
C THR A 232 5.61 29.11 18.95
N GLY A 233 5.72 29.14 17.61
CA GLY A 233 6.83 29.74 16.87
C GLY A 233 8.09 28.89 16.87
N ALA A 234 8.08 27.69 17.46
CA ALA A 234 9.26 26.85 17.57
C ALA A 234 9.58 26.14 16.25
N THR A 235 10.85 26.21 15.84
CA THR A 235 11.40 25.46 14.70
C THR A 235 12.40 24.44 15.20
N VAL A 236 12.22 23.18 14.80
CA VAL A 236 13.08 22.05 15.20
C VAL A 236 13.50 21.24 13.98
N ARG A 237 14.75 20.75 13.98
CA ARG A 237 15.23 19.80 12.98
C ARG A 237 14.76 18.39 13.35
N VAL A 238 14.18 17.68 12.40
CA VAL A 238 13.65 16.31 12.55
C VAL A 238 14.48 15.27 11.79
N SER A 239 15.36 15.68 10.87
CA SER A 239 16.43 14.85 10.29
C SER A 239 17.57 14.59 11.28
N VAL A 240 17.23 13.98 12.42
CA VAL A 240 18.16 13.69 13.52
C VAL A 240 18.08 12.24 13.94
N SER A 241 19.16 11.72 14.53
CA SER A 241 19.15 10.41 15.17
C SER A 241 18.24 10.39 16.41
N SER A 242 17.98 9.20 16.96
CA SER A 242 17.23 9.03 18.22
C SER A 242 17.87 9.74 19.44
N THR A 243 19.11 10.22 19.32
CA THR A 243 19.81 11.00 20.35
C THR A 243 19.92 12.49 20.01
N GLY A 244 19.25 12.94 18.95
CA GLY A 244 19.23 14.34 18.50
C GLY A 244 20.46 14.76 17.68
N VAL A 245 21.29 13.82 17.23
CA VAL A 245 22.48 14.14 16.41
C VAL A 245 22.05 14.43 14.97
N GLN A 246 22.59 15.49 14.36
CA GLN A 246 22.35 15.87 12.96
C GLN A 246 22.72 14.74 12.00
N GLY A 247 21.92 14.55 10.94
CA GLY A 247 22.29 13.75 9.77
C GLY A 247 23.60 14.26 9.12
N ASN A 248 24.51 13.35 8.78
CA ASN A 248 25.79 13.69 8.15
C ASN A 248 25.72 13.83 6.62
N ALA A 249 24.54 13.73 6.03
CA ALA A 249 24.26 13.98 4.61
C ALA A 249 22.87 14.59 4.47
N TYR A 250 22.44 14.81 3.23
CA TYR A 250 21.21 15.54 2.94
C TYR A 250 19.96 14.70 3.17
N SER A 251 18.86 15.37 3.48
CA SER A 251 17.51 14.82 3.54
C SER A 251 16.67 15.38 2.41
N GLU A 252 15.84 14.52 1.83
CA GLU A 252 14.89 14.85 0.77
C GLU A 252 13.48 14.36 1.15
N ASP A 253 12.49 14.77 0.36
CA ASP A 253 11.07 14.42 0.44
C ASP A 253 10.54 14.00 1.83
N GLY A 254 10.13 14.98 2.62
CA GLY A 254 9.47 14.76 3.91
C GLY A 254 7.95 14.87 3.85
N LYS A 255 7.23 14.06 4.64
CA LYS A 255 5.79 14.19 4.93
C LYS A 255 5.49 14.05 6.42
N ILE A 256 4.51 14.80 6.93
CA ILE A 256 4.08 14.78 8.33
C ILE A 256 2.67 14.19 8.47
N SER A 257 2.43 13.42 9.54
CA SER A 257 1.11 12.87 9.85
C SER A 257 0.09 13.96 10.19
N ALA A 258 -1.20 13.63 10.11
CA ALA A 258 -2.30 14.58 10.35
C ALA A 258 -2.29 15.16 11.78
N ASP A 259 -1.89 14.37 12.77
CA ASP A 259 -1.70 14.84 14.15
C ASP A 259 -0.38 15.60 14.37
N GLY A 260 0.47 15.69 13.35
CA GLY A 260 1.77 16.31 13.40
C GLY A 260 2.83 15.51 14.15
N ARG A 261 2.56 14.28 14.60
CA ARG A 261 3.50 13.53 15.46
C ARG A 261 4.61 12.83 14.69
N PHE A 262 4.28 12.16 13.59
CA PHE A 262 5.21 11.33 12.85
C PHE A 262 5.67 12.07 11.59
N VAL A 263 6.97 12.10 11.36
CA VAL A 263 7.58 12.56 10.12
C VAL A 263 8.17 11.36 9.40
N PHE A 264 7.88 11.22 8.12
CA PHE A 264 8.47 10.23 7.24
C PHE A 264 9.28 10.93 6.16
N PHE A 265 10.57 10.65 6.08
CA PHE A 265 11.50 11.40 5.23
C PHE A 265 12.59 10.52 4.63
N GLU A 266 13.13 10.95 3.50
CA GLU A 266 14.28 10.36 2.84
C GLU A 266 15.59 11.01 3.30
N SER A 267 16.65 10.23 3.39
CA SER A 267 17.98 10.75 3.73
C SER A 267 19.11 9.82 3.29
N GLU A 268 20.22 10.41 2.81
CA GLU A 268 21.50 9.71 2.56
C GLU A 268 22.38 9.58 3.83
N ALA A 269 21.95 10.18 4.95
CA ALA A 269 22.75 10.22 6.16
C ALA A 269 22.94 8.84 6.80
N THR A 270 24.20 8.43 6.95
CA THR A 270 24.59 7.12 7.49
C THR A 270 24.58 7.05 9.03
N ASN A 271 24.21 8.15 9.70
CA ASN A 271 24.29 8.26 11.16
C ASN A 271 22.93 8.52 11.84
N LEU A 272 21.81 8.48 11.11
CA LEU A 272 20.47 8.63 11.71
C LEU A 272 20.08 7.41 12.54
N VAL A 273 20.54 6.22 12.15
CA VAL A 273 20.36 4.98 12.91
C VAL A 273 21.66 4.17 12.93
N PRO A 274 21.89 3.32 13.95
CA PRO A 274 23.00 2.39 13.95
C PRO A 274 22.91 1.38 12.80
N GLY A 275 24.04 1.04 12.19
CA GLY A 275 24.10 0.00 11.16
C GLY A 275 23.57 0.45 9.80
N ASP A 276 23.56 1.75 9.51
CA ASP A 276 23.51 2.21 8.13
C ASP A 276 24.80 1.91 7.39
N THR A 277 24.75 1.00 6.42
CA THR A 277 25.95 0.49 5.75
C THR A 277 25.81 0.33 4.24
N ASN A 278 24.63 0.59 3.68
CA ASN A 278 24.36 0.35 2.26
C ASN A 278 24.85 1.49 1.35
N GLY A 279 25.06 2.70 1.90
CA GLY A 279 25.59 3.85 1.17
C GLY A 279 24.64 4.39 0.09
N VAL A 280 23.34 4.26 0.31
CA VAL A 280 22.27 4.76 -0.58
C VAL A 280 21.21 5.52 0.24
N SER A 281 20.30 6.24 -0.42
CA SER A 281 19.13 6.85 0.26
C SER A 281 18.29 5.80 0.98
N ASP A 282 17.93 6.13 2.22
CA ASP A 282 17.06 5.35 3.08
C ASP A 282 15.87 6.20 3.57
N LEU A 283 14.81 5.52 3.97
CA LEU A 283 13.58 6.13 4.47
C LEU A 283 13.52 5.99 5.98
N PHE A 284 13.11 7.04 6.69
CA PHE A 284 13.11 7.10 8.15
C PHE A 284 11.79 7.62 8.70
N PHE A 285 11.29 6.97 9.76
CA PHE A 285 10.26 7.54 10.62
C PHE A 285 10.92 8.27 11.79
N HIS A 286 10.51 9.51 12.03
CA HIS A 286 10.82 10.27 13.24
C HIS A 286 9.54 10.53 14.04
N ASP A 287 9.50 10.03 15.28
CA ASP A 287 8.43 10.31 16.24
C ASP A 287 8.80 11.56 17.05
N ARG A 288 8.17 12.70 16.73
CA ARG A 288 8.44 13.98 17.39
C ARG A 288 8.10 14.00 18.88
N GLN A 289 7.27 13.06 19.35
CA GLN A 289 6.92 12.98 20.76
C GLN A 289 8.00 12.27 21.58
N THR A 290 8.58 11.20 21.04
CA THR A 290 9.60 10.39 21.74
C THR A 290 11.04 10.74 21.35
N GLY A 291 11.21 11.44 20.22
CA GLY A 291 12.50 11.71 19.59
C GLY A 291 13.08 10.49 18.85
N ALA A 292 12.35 9.38 18.76
CA ALA A 292 12.86 8.16 18.14
C ALA A 292 12.90 8.29 16.62
N THR A 293 14.05 7.97 16.03
CA THR A 293 14.26 7.84 14.58
C THR A 293 14.58 6.39 14.25
N VAL A 294 13.81 5.80 13.34
CA VAL A 294 13.93 4.39 12.92
C VAL A 294 13.93 4.29 11.39
N ARG A 295 14.76 3.38 10.84
CA ARG A 295 14.77 3.09 9.41
C ARG A 295 13.49 2.34 9.02
N ALA A 296 12.87 2.79 7.95
CA ALA A 296 11.65 2.22 7.36
C ALA A 296 11.92 1.41 6.10
N SER A 297 12.98 1.73 5.34
CA SER A 297 13.52 0.95 4.21
C SER A 297 14.17 -0.35 4.70
N VAL A 298 13.37 -1.19 5.35
CA VAL A 298 13.75 -2.50 5.87
C VAL A 298 12.71 -3.54 5.48
N GLY A 299 13.13 -4.79 5.29
CA GLY A 299 12.19 -5.89 5.16
C GLY A 299 11.44 -6.18 6.47
N SER A 300 10.43 -7.05 6.42
CA SER A 300 9.62 -7.40 7.61
C SER A 300 10.46 -7.97 8.78
N GLY A 301 11.62 -8.58 8.50
CA GLY A 301 12.58 -9.05 9.50
C GLY A 301 13.55 -7.98 10.02
N GLY A 302 13.42 -6.71 9.60
CA GLY A 302 14.29 -5.60 10.01
C GLY A 302 15.62 -5.50 9.25
N VAL A 303 15.80 -6.29 8.18
CA VAL A 303 17.01 -6.23 7.33
C VAL A 303 16.97 -4.99 6.45
N GLN A 304 18.07 -4.21 6.42
CA GLN A 304 18.23 -3.01 5.59
C GLN A 304 18.04 -3.33 4.09
N ALA A 305 17.38 -2.43 3.38
CA ALA A 305 17.30 -2.43 1.92
C ALA A 305 18.69 -2.51 1.28
N ASN A 306 18.86 -3.36 0.26
CA ASN A 306 20.09 -3.50 -0.51
C ASN A 306 20.18 -2.56 -1.73
N GLY A 307 19.17 -1.70 -1.92
CA GLY A 307 19.08 -0.67 -2.95
C GLY A 307 18.46 0.60 -2.37
N GLY A 308 18.55 1.71 -3.12
CA GLY A 308 18.01 3.00 -2.68
C GLY A 308 16.50 2.99 -2.52
N SER A 309 16.00 3.75 -1.56
CA SER A 309 14.57 3.96 -1.33
C SER A 309 14.26 5.44 -1.36
N PHE A 310 13.11 5.82 -1.92
CA PHE A 310 12.80 7.21 -2.26
C PHE A 310 11.32 7.56 -2.01
N ASP A 311 11.01 8.86 -2.11
CA ASP A 311 9.66 9.38 -2.36
C ASP A 311 8.64 9.11 -1.23
N ALA A 312 9.01 9.53 -0.01
CA ALA A 312 8.28 9.25 1.23
C ALA A 312 6.84 9.80 1.25
N ARG A 313 5.85 8.95 1.56
CA ARG A 313 4.46 9.34 1.86
C ARG A 313 3.97 8.69 3.14
N ILE A 314 3.13 9.37 3.92
CA ILE A 314 2.65 8.88 5.23
C ILE A 314 1.13 8.96 5.34
N SER A 315 0.49 7.99 6.01
CA SER A 315 -0.93 8.04 6.39
C SER A 315 -1.20 9.07 7.50
N ASP A 316 -2.44 9.50 7.63
CA ASP A 316 -2.91 10.51 8.59
C ASP A 316 -2.59 10.12 10.04
N ASP A 317 -2.73 8.83 10.38
CA ASP A 317 -2.42 8.28 11.71
C ASP A 317 -0.92 8.00 11.91
N GLY A 318 -0.10 8.28 10.90
CA GLY A 318 1.32 8.02 10.87
C GLY A 318 1.70 6.54 10.92
N ARG A 319 0.76 5.62 10.67
CA ARG A 319 1.01 4.17 10.75
C ARG A 319 1.72 3.63 9.52
N PHE A 320 1.29 4.05 8.33
CA PHE A 320 1.75 3.50 7.07
C PHE A 320 2.65 4.50 6.35
N GLY A 321 3.81 4.03 5.90
CA GLY A 321 4.70 4.75 4.99
C GLY A 321 4.66 4.10 3.61
N VAL A 322 4.33 4.86 2.57
CA VAL A 322 4.42 4.41 1.16
C VAL A 322 5.70 4.99 0.57
N PHE A 323 6.47 4.18 -0.15
CA PHE A 323 7.76 4.58 -0.70
C PHE A 323 8.12 3.73 -1.92
N GLU A 324 9.05 4.24 -2.72
CA GLU A 324 9.65 3.50 -3.84
C GLU A 324 10.95 2.86 -3.41
N SER A 325 11.30 1.71 -3.97
CA SER A 325 12.62 1.12 -3.74
C SER A 325 13.14 0.34 -4.92
N ASP A 326 14.45 0.45 -5.15
CA ASP A 326 15.23 -0.37 -6.08
C ASP A 326 15.77 -1.66 -5.40
N ALA A 327 15.37 -1.92 -4.14
CA ALA A 327 15.89 -2.99 -3.31
C ALA A 327 15.13 -4.32 -3.51
N SER A 328 15.87 -5.39 -3.80
CA SER A 328 15.34 -6.74 -4.03
C SER A 328 15.15 -7.58 -2.76
N ASN A 329 15.38 -7.00 -1.57
CA ASN A 329 15.35 -7.73 -0.30
C ASN A 329 14.35 -7.19 0.73
N LEU A 330 13.46 -6.28 0.34
CA LEU A 330 12.40 -5.76 1.22
C LEU A 330 11.28 -6.79 1.44
N VAL A 331 11.00 -7.62 0.45
CA VAL A 331 10.04 -8.73 0.53
C VAL A 331 10.63 -9.99 -0.10
N SER A 332 10.13 -11.17 0.29
CA SER A 332 10.49 -12.41 -0.39
C SER A 332 9.84 -12.48 -1.76
N GLY A 333 10.55 -13.00 -2.76
CA GLY A 333 10.01 -13.14 -4.12
C GLY A 333 10.03 -11.85 -4.94
N ASP A 334 10.77 -10.84 -4.50
CA ASP A 334 11.20 -9.75 -5.36
C ASP A 334 12.38 -10.23 -6.22
N THR A 335 12.10 -10.51 -7.49
CA THR A 335 13.08 -11.07 -8.42
C THR A 335 13.18 -10.31 -9.75
N ASN A 336 12.32 -9.31 -9.95
CA ASN A 336 12.30 -8.51 -11.18
C ASN A 336 13.50 -7.54 -11.29
N LEU A 337 14.15 -7.19 -10.17
CA LEU A 337 15.23 -6.19 -10.08
C LEU A 337 14.83 -4.82 -10.64
N LEU A 338 13.55 -4.47 -10.49
CA LEU A 338 12.97 -3.21 -10.92
C LEU A 338 12.53 -2.40 -9.71
N ARG A 339 12.30 -1.10 -9.94
CA ARG A 339 11.71 -0.25 -8.93
C ARG A 339 10.26 -0.66 -8.67
N ASP A 340 9.96 -0.86 -7.40
CA ASP A 340 8.65 -1.28 -6.91
C ASP A 340 8.11 -0.30 -5.85
N ILE A 341 6.80 -0.34 -5.65
CA ILE A 341 6.11 0.46 -4.62
C ILE A 341 5.91 -0.40 -3.39
N PHE A 342 6.33 0.11 -2.23
CA PHE A 342 6.25 -0.59 -0.96
C PHE A 342 5.42 0.19 0.07
N VAL A 343 4.83 -0.55 1.00
CA VAL A 343 4.20 -0.02 2.20
C VAL A 343 4.87 -0.61 3.44
N ARG A 344 5.30 0.27 4.35
CA ARG A 344 5.80 -0.08 5.68
C ARG A 344 4.74 0.22 6.73
N ASP A 345 4.32 -0.79 7.49
CA ASP A 345 3.49 -0.61 8.68
C ASP A 345 4.39 -0.47 9.92
N ARG A 346 4.47 0.73 10.51
CA ARG A 346 5.34 0.97 11.67
C ARG A 346 4.87 0.24 12.94
N VAL A 347 3.59 -0.17 13.01
CA VAL A 347 3.01 -0.80 14.20
C VAL A 347 3.34 -2.28 14.23
N THR A 348 3.14 -2.96 13.10
CA THR A 348 3.40 -4.40 12.98
C THR A 348 4.85 -4.70 12.59
N GLY A 349 5.53 -3.74 11.96
CA GLY A 349 6.85 -3.95 11.38
C GLY A 349 6.80 -4.78 10.12
N ALA A 350 5.67 -4.84 9.41
CA ALA A 350 5.56 -5.49 8.11
C ALA A 350 5.93 -4.54 6.97
N THR A 351 6.59 -5.08 5.94
CA THR A 351 6.83 -4.42 4.64
C THR A 351 6.18 -5.24 3.54
N ALA A 352 5.49 -4.54 2.65
CA ALA A 352 4.61 -5.08 1.64
C ALA A 352 4.92 -4.48 0.27
N ARG A 353 4.93 -5.28 -0.80
CA ARG A 353 5.00 -4.76 -2.16
C ARG A 353 3.60 -4.58 -2.73
N MET A 354 3.30 -3.40 -3.26
CA MET A 354 2.00 -3.03 -3.83
C MET A 354 1.90 -3.27 -5.33
N THR A 355 3.04 -3.42 -6.01
CA THR A 355 3.17 -3.67 -7.45
C THR A 355 3.08 -5.15 -7.78
N VAL A 356 2.00 -5.79 -7.32
CA VAL A 356 1.66 -7.18 -7.61
C VAL A 356 0.30 -7.28 -8.29
N ASN A 357 0.14 -8.28 -9.16
CA ASN A 357 -1.16 -8.57 -9.77
C ASN A 357 -2.09 -9.33 -8.82
N ALA A 358 -3.31 -9.63 -9.26
CA ALA A 358 -4.33 -10.30 -8.45
C ALA A 358 -3.93 -11.70 -7.93
N ASP A 359 -3.00 -12.35 -8.61
CA ASP A 359 -2.48 -13.68 -8.25
C ASP A 359 -1.19 -13.58 -7.39
N GLY A 360 -0.76 -12.36 -7.04
CA GLY A 360 0.44 -12.09 -6.24
C GLY A 360 1.75 -12.08 -7.01
N PHE A 361 1.73 -12.16 -8.34
CA PHE A 361 2.95 -12.05 -9.15
C PHE A 361 3.40 -10.60 -9.27
N GLU A 362 4.71 -10.39 -9.24
CA GLU A 362 5.33 -9.07 -9.35
C GLU A 362 5.13 -8.41 -10.71
N ALA A 363 5.12 -7.09 -10.70
CA ALA A 363 5.17 -6.27 -11.91
C ALA A 363 6.40 -6.65 -12.76
N ASN A 364 6.20 -6.84 -14.07
CA ASN A 364 7.26 -7.10 -15.03
C ASN A 364 7.89 -5.82 -15.63
N GLY A 365 7.54 -4.67 -15.07
CA GLY A 365 7.97 -3.33 -15.48
C GLY A 365 8.12 -2.42 -14.26
N ALA A 366 8.94 -1.39 -14.37
CA ALA A 366 9.18 -0.45 -13.27
C ALA A 366 7.90 0.32 -12.92
N SER A 367 7.77 0.65 -11.64
CA SER A 367 6.67 1.43 -11.10
C SER A 367 7.19 2.63 -10.33
N GLY A 368 6.38 3.68 -10.23
CA GLY A 368 6.72 4.92 -9.54
C GLY A 368 5.47 5.65 -9.03
N ASP A 369 5.69 6.88 -8.57
CA ASP A 369 4.69 7.80 -8.06
C ASP A 369 3.73 7.16 -7.05
N GLY A 370 4.29 6.36 -6.11
CA GLY A 370 3.51 5.76 -5.03
C GLY A 370 2.83 6.83 -4.16
N ARG A 371 1.51 6.75 -4.00
CA ARG A 371 0.70 7.65 -3.17
C ARG A 371 -0.28 6.86 -2.30
N GLY A 372 -0.21 7.03 -0.98
CA GLY A 372 -1.19 6.47 -0.05
C GLY A 372 -2.41 7.37 0.13
N SER A 373 -3.59 6.81 0.35
CA SER A 373 -4.73 7.57 0.90
C SER A 373 -4.45 7.97 2.35
N GLY A 374 -5.03 9.08 2.79
CA GLY A 374 -4.83 9.59 4.16
C GLY A 374 -5.22 8.55 5.22
N ASP A 375 -6.30 7.80 5.00
CA ASP A 375 -6.72 6.73 5.91
C ASP A 375 -5.91 5.42 5.81
N GLY A 376 -4.90 5.37 4.93
CA GLY A 376 -4.03 4.21 4.71
C GLY A 376 -4.69 3.03 3.98
N ARG A 377 -5.91 3.18 3.47
CA ARG A 377 -6.65 2.09 2.81
C ARG A 377 -6.32 1.88 1.33
N PHE A 378 -5.69 2.84 0.67
CA PHE A 378 -5.41 2.73 -0.75
C PHE A 378 -4.00 3.20 -1.09
N VAL A 379 -3.40 2.58 -2.11
CA VAL A 379 -2.18 3.04 -2.74
C VAL A 379 -2.44 3.22 -4.23
N ALA A 380 -2.13 4.39 -4.75
CA ALA A 380 -2.07 4.67 -6.18
C ALA A 380 -0.61 4.74 -6.65
N PHE A 381 -0.34 4.34 -7.89
CA PHE A 381 0.99 4.37 -8.49
C PHE A 381 0.91 4.28 -10.02
N ASN A 382 1.94 4.75 -10.72
CA ASN A 382 2.07 4.48 -12.15
C ASN A 382 2.97 3.27 -12.41
N SER A 383 2.71 2.52 -13.48
CA SER A 383 3.57 1.40 -13.86
C SER A 383 3.54 1.16 -15.37
N VAL A 384 4.68 0.77 -15.93
CA VAL A 384 4.80 0.31 -17.33
C VAL A 384 4.62 -1.20 -17.46
N ALA A 385 4.25 -1.88 -16.38
CA ALA A 385 4.14 -3.33 -16.32
C ALA A 385 2.87 -3.84 -17.01
N THR A 386 3.06 -4.72 -17.99
CA THR A 386 1.96 -5.27 -18.80
C THR A 386 1.21 -6.43 -18.14
N ASN A 387 1.64 -6.85 -16.94
CA ASN A 387 1.11 -8.02 -16.24
C ASN A 387 0.36 -7.71 -14.94
N LEU A 388 0.18 -6.43 -14.61
CA LEU A 388 -0.59 -6.01 -13.43
C LEU A 388 -2.11 -6.19 -13.62
N VAL A 389 -2.61 -5.98 -14.83
CA VAL A 389 -4.01 -6.22 -15.21
C VAL A 389 -4.10 -6.96 -16.55
N PRO A 390 -5.11 -7.84 -16.74
CA PRO A 390 -5.33 -8.48 -18.04
C PRO A 390 -5.67 -7.45 -19.12
N GLY A 391 -4.99 -7.53 -20.27
CA GLY A 391 -5.31 -6.72 -21.46
C GLY A 391 -4.53 -5.41 -21.58
N ASP A 392 -3.64 -5.09 -20.64
CA ASP A 392 -2.70 -3.99 -20.79
C ASP A 392 -1.64 -4.35 -21.86
N THR A 393 -1.68 -3.63 -22.98
CA THR A 393 -0.83 -3.89 -24.17
C THR A 393 -0.19 -2.63 -24.74
N ASN A 394 -0.41 -1.47 -24.11
CA ASN A 394 -0.05 -0.16 -24.68
C ASN A 394 1.44 0.20 -24.47
N ARG A 395 2.15 -0.48 -23.55
CA ARG A 395 3.54 -0.20 -23.14
C ARG A 395 3.76 1.25 -22.68
N ALA A 396 2.71 1.93 -22.26
CA ALA A 396 2.75 3.24 -21.61
C ALA A 396 2.65 3.06 -20.09
N ALA A 397 2.95 4.11 -19.32
CA ALA A 397 2.73 4.06 -17.88
C ALA A 397 1.23 4.28 -17.59
N ASP A 398 0.58 3.31 -16.95
CA ASP A 398 -0.81 3.40 -16.53
C ASP A 398 -0.92 3.72 -15.03
N LEU A 399 -1.97 4.46 -14.63
CA LEU A 399 -2.25 4.80 -13.23
C LEU A 399 -3.17 3.74 -12.60
N PHE A 400 -2.67 3.06 -11.58
CA PHE A 400 -3.34 2.00 -10.85
C PHE A 400 -3.69 2.43 -9.43
N ILE A 401 -4.79 1.89 -8.88
CA ILE A 401 -5.11 1.94 -7.45
C ILE A 401 -5.37 0.54 -6.89
N VAL A 402 -4.76 0.25 -5.73
CA VAL A 402 -4.88 -1.03 -5.00
C VAL A 402 -5.27 -0.78 -3.54
N PRO A 403 -6.01 -1.71 -2.90
CA PRO A 403 -6.17 -1.69 -1.46
C PRO A 403 -4.79 -1.80 -0.77
N GLY A 404 -4.54 -0.95 0.22
CA GLY A 404 -3.38 -1.08 1.09
C GLY A 404 -3.49 -2.28 2.04
N PRO A 405 -2.43 -2.60 2.79
CA PRO A 405 -2.51 -3.53 3.91
C PRO A 405 -3.53 -3.05 4.95
N GLY A 406 -4.47 -3.89 5.38
CA GLY A 406 -5.48 -3.45 6.34
C GLY A 406 -6.64 -4.40 6.58
N THR A 407 -7.53 -3.98 7.47
CA THR A 407 -8.81 -4.64 7.69
C THR A 407 -9.92 -3.79 7.08
N TYR A 408 -10.64 -4.38 6.13
CA TYR A 408 -11.71 -3.77 5.38
C TYR A 408 -13.02 -4.39 5.82
N THR A 409 -14.04 -3.56 5.98
CA THR A 409 -15.40 -4.03 6.25
C THR A 409 -16.23 -3.79 5.00
N VAL A 410 -16.70 -4.85 4.37
CA VAL A 410 -17.60 -4.77 3.21
C VAL A 410 -19.02 -4.92 3.73
N THR A 411 -19.87 -3.92 3.50
CA THR A 411 -21.30 -4.00 3.82
C THR A 411 -22.11 -4.01 2.54
N LEU A 412 -22.77 -5.13 2.24
CA LEU A 412 -23.74 -5.24 1.17
C LEU A 412 -25.11 -4.81 1.71
N THR A 413 -25.71 -3.78 1.12
CA THR A 413 -27.12 -3.42 1.38
C THR A 413 -27.97 -3.78 0.18
N VAL A 414 -28.97 -4.64 0.38
CA VAL A 414 -29.95 -5.02 -0.64
C VAL A 414 -31.24 -4.29 -0.33
N THR A 415 -31.80 -3.58 -1.32
CA THR A 415 -33.13 -2.98 -1.23
C THR A 415 -34.06 -3.70 -2.17
N ASP A 416 -35.18 -4.23 -1.68
CA ASP A 416 -36.19 -4.83 -2.55
C ASP A 416 -37.00 -3.75 -3.29
N ASN A 417 -37.87 -4.20 -4.21
CA ASN A 417 -38.73 -3.32 -5.00
C ASN A 417 -39.84 -2.62 -4.19
N SER A 418 -40.00 -2.96 -2.91
CA SER A 418 -40.90 -2.29 -1.97
C SER A 418 -40.17 -1.28 -1.06
N GLY A 419 -38.85 -1.14 -1.22
CA GLY A 419 -38.01 -0.25 -0.43
C GLY A 419 -37.51 -0.85 0.87
N ALA A 420 -37.75 -2.15 1.14
CA ALA A 420 -37.22 -2.80 2.32
C ALA A 420 -35.72 -3.10 2.14
N THR A 421 -34.92 -2.77 3.14
CA THR A 421 -33.46 -2.97 3.11
C THR A 421 -33.01 -4.13 4.00
N GLY A 422 -31.99 -4.86 3.57
CA GLY A 422 -31.25 -5.83 4.37
C GLY A 422 -29.75 -5.65 4.19
N THR A 423 -28.96 -5.87 5.24
CA THR A 423 -27.50 -5.71 5.18
C THR A 423 -26.77 -6.98 5.56
N ALA A 424 -25.69 -7.29 4.85
CA ALA A 424 -24.71 -8.30 5.24
C ALA A 424 -23.32 -7.65 5.31
N THR A 425 -22.53 -8.00 6.32
CA THR A 425 -21.21 -7.43 6.53
C THR A 425 -20.17 -8.53 6.60
N GLU A 426 -19.07 -8.35 5.87
CA GLU A 426 -17.91 -9.25 5.87
C GLU A 426 -16.64 -8.45 6.20
N VAL A 427 -15.75 -9.03 6.99
CA VAL A 427 -14.47 -8.43 7.34
C VAL A 427 -13.37 -9.07 6.50
N ILE A 428 -12.82 -8.31 5.55
CA ILE A 428 -11.72 -8.73 4.70
C ILE A 428 -10.42 -8.23 5.32
N ARG A 429 -9.45 -9.12 5.52
CA ARG A 429 -8.09 -8.72 5.91
C ARG A 429 -7.21 -8.82 4.68
N VAL A 430 -6.65 -7.68 4.26
CA VAL A 430 -5.60 -7.63 3.24
C VAL A 430 -4.28 -7.59 4.01
N ASP A 431 -3.61 -8.74 4.06
CA ASP A 431 -2.31 -8.83 4.73
C ASP A 431 -1.22 -8.17 3.87
N PRO A 432 -0.35 -7.32 4.46
CA PRO A 432 0.80 -6.73 3.78
C PRO A 432 1.69 -7.73 3.04
N GLN A 433 1.76 -9.00 3.45
CA GLN A 433 2.60 -9.97 2.77
C GLN A 433 2.01 -10.54 1.48
N GLY A 434 0.78 -10.15 1.10
CA GLY A 434 0.02 -10.88 0.08
C GLY A 434 0.07 -12.36 0.44
N GLY A 435 -0.41 -12.69 1.65
CA GLY A 435 -0.07 -13.95 2.33
C GLY A 435 -0.07 -15.11 1.35
N LEU A 436 1.11 -15.72 1.14
CA LEU A 436 1.32 -16.79 0.17
C LEU A 436 0.19 -17.81 0.33
N SER A 437 -0.79 -17.73 -0.56
CA SER A 437 -2.00 -18.54 -0.49
C SER A 437 -2.09 -19.35 -1.76
N PHE A 438 -2.38 -20.62 -1.60
CA PHE A 438 -2.67 -21.51 -2.70
C PHE A 438 -4.00 -22.18 -2.43
N GLY A 439 -4.94 -22.01 -3.34
CA GLY A 439 -6.24 -22.63 -3.29
C GLY A 439 -6.48 -23.44 -4.55
N ASP A 440 -7.10 -24.60 -4.40
CA ASP A 440 -7.59 -25.39 -5.53
C ASP A 440 -8.96 -25.97 -5.18
N PRO A 441 -10.06 -25.43 -5.76
CA PRO A 441 -11.38 -26.00 -5.58
C PRO A 441 -11.57 -27.30 -6.36
N PHE A 442 -10.62 -27.69 -7.22
CA PHE A 442 -10.72 -28.84 -8.12
C PHE A 442 -11.88 -28.79 -9.14
N ASP A 443 -12.57 -27.66 -9.23
CA ASP A 443 -13.64 -27.32 -10.19
C ASP A 443 -13.14 -27.24 -11.64
N ARG A 444 -12.75 -28.39 -12.21
CA ARG A 444 -12.32 -28.52 -13.59
C ARG A 444 -12.73 -29.87 -14.19
N ALA A 445 -12.66 -29.94 -15.51
CA ALA A 445 -13.02 -31.14 -16.27
C ALA A 445 -12.17 -32.36 -15.87
N ASN A 446 -12.75 -33.55 -16.05
CA ASN A 446 -12.10 -34.80 -15.70
C ASN A 446 -10.70 -34.91 -16.33
N SER A 447 -9.70 -35.26 -15.52
CA SER A 447 -8.29 -35.27 -15.91
C SER A 447 -7.52 -36.26 -15.04
N GLY A 448 -6.61 -37.04 -15.64
CA GLY A 448 -5.66 -37.89 -14.91
C GLY A 448 -4.44 -37.13 -14.38
N SER A 449 -4.45 -35.80 -14.43
CA SER A 449 -3.39 -34.93 -13.91
C SER A 449 -4.00 -33.77 -13.13
N LEU A 450 -3.37 -33.41 -12.02
CA LEU A 450 -3.77 -32.28 -11.17
C LEU A 450 -3.37 -30.92 -11.75
N GLY A 451 -2.50 -30.90 -12.77
CA GLY A 451 -1.95 -29.68 -13.34
C GLY A 451 -0.61 -29.25 -12.73
N PRO A 452 0.01 -28.18 -13.26
CA PRO A 452 1.37 -27.79 -12.92
C PRO A 452 1.54 -27.27 -11.49
N SER A 453 0.47 -26.84 -10.84
CA SER A 453 0.50 -26.31 -9.46
C SER A 453 0.60 -27.40 -8.39
N TRP A 454 0.61 -28.67 -8.79
CA TRP A 454 0.71 -29.83 -7.90
C TRP A 454 1.88 -30.72 -8.29
N ASN A 455 2.69 -31.08 -7.31
CA ASN A 455 3.70 -32.13 -7.42
C ASN A 455 3.14 -33.44 -6.86
N GLU A 456 2.78 -34.36 -7.75
CA GLU A 456 2.37 -35.72 -7.36
C GLU A 456 3.60 -36.57 -7.02
N TYR A 457 3.74 -36.93 -5.74
CA TYR A 457 4.88 -37.71 -5.25
C TYR A 457 4.58 -39.22 -5.23
N LEU A 458 3.38 -39.58 -4.80
CA LEU A 458 2.86 -40.93 -4.92
C LEU A 458 1.66 -40.84 -5.87
N THR A 459 1.98 -40.88 -7.17
CA THR A 459 1.09 -40.61 -8.31
C THR A 459 -0.06 -41.58 -8.33
N ASP A 460 -1.29 -41.05 -8.30
CA ASP A 460 -2.53 -41.77 -8.64
C ASP A 460 -3.79 -40.94 -8.31
N PHE A 461 -3.70 -39.61 -8.39
CA PHE A 461 -4.89 -38.79 -8.22
C PHE A 461 -5.48 -38.42 -9.58
N GLU A 462 -6.80 -38.24 -9.63
CA GLU A 462 -7.49 -37.72 -10.81
C GLU A 462 -8.52 -36.69 -10.41
N ILE A 463 -8.79 -35.75 -11.31
CA ILE A 463 -9.98 -34.91 -11.25
C ILE A 463 -11.13 -35.69 -11.85
N PHE A 464 -12.22 -35.81 -11.10
CA PHE A 464 -13.44 -36.46 -11.52
C PHE A 464 -14.66 -35.73 -10.96
N SER A 465 -15.52 -35.25 -11.86
CA SER A 465 -16.75 -34.53 -11.53
C SER A 465 -16.50 -33.35 -10.57
N ASN A 466 -15.56 -32.46 -10.96
CA ASN A 466 -15.13 -31.28 -10.20
C ASN A 466 -14.48 -31.57 -8.84
N GLN A 467 -14.04 -32.79 -8.60
CA GLN A 467 -13.42 -33.18 -7.33
C GLN A 467 -12.12 -33.91 -7.58
N LEU A 468 -11.20 -33.83 -6.63
CA LEU A 468 -10.03 -34.69 -6.62
C LEU A 468 -10.40 -36.03 -6.00
N ARG A 469 -10.00 -37.15 -6.61
CA ARG A 469 -10.16 -38.48 -6.00
C ARG A 469 -8.99 -39.40 -6.30
N ASN A 470 -8.89 -40.49 -5.55
CA ASN A 470 -7.94 -41.55 -5.88
C ASN A 470 -8.36 -42.30 -7.16
N ALA A 471 -7.43 -42.51 -8.09
CA ALA A 471 -7.69 -43.15 -9.39
C ALA A 471 -7.60 -44.69 -9.36
N ASN A 472 -6.88 -45.28 -8.39
CA ASN A 472 -6.75 -46.71 -8.17
C ASN A 472 -6.81 -47.09 -6.67
N GLY A 473 -6.90 -48.40 -6.40
CA GLY A 473 -7.03 -48.97 -5.06
C GLY A 473 -5.93 -49.97 -4.70
N LYS A 474 -4.67 -49.64 -4.93
CA LYS A 474 -3.55 -50.59 -4.76
C LYS A 474 -3.16 -50.88 -3.31
N ASN A 475 -3.93 -50.43 -2.30
CA ASN A 475 -3.52 -50.46 -0.89
C ASN A 475 -2.17 -49.76 -0.65
N LEU A 476 -1.87 -48.74 -1.47
CA LEU A 476 -0.69 -47.91 -1.34
C LEU A 476 -1.12 -46.47 -1.05
N PRO A 477 -0.37 -45.74 -0.20
CA PRO A 477 -0.64 -44.33 -0.01
C PRO A 477 -0.37 -43.57 -1.31
N VAL A 478 -1.18 -42.54 -1.55
CA VAL A 478 -1.05 -41.58 -2.66
C VAL A 478 -0.91 -40.19 -2.07
N ALA A 479 -0.13 -39.31 -2.69
CA ALA A 479 0.22 -38.02 -2.12
C ALA A 479 0.57 -37.00 -3.20
N ALA A 480 0.06 -35.78 -3.01
CA ALA A 480 0.37 -34.61 -3.83
C ALA A 480 0.63 -33.42 -2.91
N VAL A 481 1.56 -32.55 -3.30
CA VAL A 481 1.86 -31.31 -2.59
C VAL A 481 1.70 -30.13 -3.51
N ALA A 482 1.22 -29.02 -2.98
CA ALA A 482 1.19 -27.75 -3.71
C ALA A 482 2.62 -27.35 -4.09
N ASP A 483 2.81 -26.80 -5.28
CA ASP A 483 4.12 -26.31 -5.74
C ASP A 483 4.50 -24.94 -5.10
N THR A 484 3.56 -24.33 -4.36
CA THR A 484 3.77 -23.08 -3.64
C THR A 484 4.46 -23.32 -2.29
N ALA A 485 5.65 -22.75 -2.12
CA ALA A 485 6.38 -22.77 -0.85
C ALA A 485 5.79 -21.74 0.13
N MET A 486 5.18 -22.22 1.22
CA MET A 486 4.50 -21.43 2.27
C MET A 486 5.34 -21.26 3.55
N GLY A 487 6.54 -21.86 3.59
CA GLY A 487 7.35 -21.86 4.81
C GLY A 487 6.79 -22.79 5.91
N PRO A 488 7.41 -22.77 7.10
CA PRO A 488 7.12 -23.73 8.16
C PRO A 488 5.82 -23.45 8.94
N ASP A 489 5.35 -22.20 9.00
CA ASP A 489 4.09 -21.89 9.66
C ASP A 489 3.00 -21.83 8.60
N GLN A 490 1.94 -22.63 8.76
CA GLN A 490 0.97 -22.92 7.70
C GLN A 490 -0.45 -23.06 8.27
N ASP A 491 -1.44 -22.56 7.56
CA ASP A 491 -2.86 -22.78 7.77
C ASP A 491 -3.46 -23.48 6.54
N ILE A 492 -3.87 -24.73 6.70
CA ILE A 492 -4.22 -25.63 5.61
C ILE A 492 -5.60 -26.20 5.88
N ALA A 493 -6.47 -26.20 4.88
CA ALA A 493 -7.80 -26.77 4.97
C ALA A 493 -8.24 -27.47 3.68
N VAL A 494 -9.09 -28.49 3.82
CA VAL A 494 -9.68 -29.23 2.70
C VAL A 494 -10.99 -29.86 3.15
N ASP A 495 -11.91 -30.08 2.22
CA ASP A 495 -13.04 -30.97 2.43
C ASP A 495 -12.61 -32.38 2.04
N CYS A 496 -12.91 -33.37 2.88
CA CYS A 496 -12.64 -34.76 2.56
C CYS A 496 -13.88 -35.65 2.73
N LEU A 497 -14.07 -36.58 1.79
CA LEU A 497 -15.07 -37.64 1.85
C LEU A 497 -14.41 -39.02 1.69
N ILE A 498 -14.94 -39.99 2.44
CA ILE A 498 -14.58 -41.41 2.35
C ILE A 498 -15.87 -42.22 2.12
N THR A 499 -15.90 -43.09 1.11
CA THR A 499 -17.11 -43.86 0.74
C THR A 499 -17.22 -45.20 1.44
N ASP A 500 -16.09 -45.86 1.71
CA ASP A 500 -16.02 -47.25 2.16
C ASP A 500 -15.01 -47.47 3.30
N PRO A 501 -15.16 -48.54 4.12
CA PRO A 501 -14.21 -48.93 5.16
C PRO A 501 -12.80 -49.23 4.61
N GLY A 502 -11.78 -49.20 5.49
CA GLY A 502 -10.39 -49.47 5.12
C GLY A 502 -9.66 -48.32 4.41
N ASN A 503 -10.32 -47.19 4.19
CA ASN A 503 -9.77 -46.04 3.48
C ASN A 503 -9.53 -44.84 4.43
N SER A 504 -8.64 -43.94 4.05
CA SER A 504 -8.41 -42.69 4.79
C SER A 504 -7.93 -41.57 3.89
N CYS A 505 -8.21 -40.34 4.29
CA CYS A 505 -7.64 -39.14 3.69
C CYS A 505 -6.95 -38.30 4.75
N ALA A 506 -6.03 -37.46 4.33
CA ALA A 506 -5.27 -36.57 5.19
C ALA A 506 -4.86 -35.29 4.47
N ILE A 507 -4.70 -34.24 5.27
CA ILE A 507 -3.92 -33.04 4.93
C ILE A 507 -2.51 -33.18 5.49
N MET A 508 -1.53 -32.58 4.80
CA MET A 508 -0.12 -32.59 5.17
C MET A 508 0.41 -31.17 5.32
N ALA A 509 1.26 -30.96 6.32
CA ALA A 509 1.91 -29.69 6.64
C ALA A 509 3.41 -29.89 6.88
N ARG A 510 4.20 -28.83 6.72
CA ARG A 510 5.67 -28.84 6.79
C ARG A 510 6.29 -29.95 5.95
N TRP A 511 5.72 -30.19 4.77
CA TRP A 511 6.30 -31.16 3.86
C TRP A 511 7.66 -30.63 3.38
N SER A 512 8.70 -31.39 3.70
CA SER A 512 10.05 -31.20 3.15
C SER A 512 10.32 -32.25 2.07
N ASP A 513 9.95 -33.49 2.36
CA ASP A 513 10.07 -34.65 1.48
C ASP A 513 9.15 -35.77 1.99
N ALA A 514 9.20 -36.91 1.31
CA ALA A 514 8.41 -38.11 1.60
C ALA A 514 8.60 -38.73 2.98
N ASN A 515 9.66 -38.35 3.67
CA ASN A 515 10.09 -38.90 4.94
C ASN A 515 9.88 -37.90 6.09
N ASN A 516 9.50 -36.64 5.80
CA ASN A 516 9.49 -35.54 6.75
C ASN A 516 8.28 -34.60 6.55
N PHE A 517 7.22 -34.80 7.34
CA PHE A 517 6.00 -33.98 7.34
C PHE A 517 5.07 -34.29 8.53
N TYR A 518 4.18 -33.35 8.84
CA TYR A 518 3.00 -33.61 9.68
C TYR A 518 1.81 -33.99 8.81
N ARG A 519 0.90 -34.83 9.35
CA ARG A 519 -0.41 -35.07 8.72
C ARG A 519 -1.54 -35.18 9.72
N VAL A 520 -2.73 -34.76 9.32
CA VAL A 520 -3.99 -35.02 10.02
C VAL A 520 -4.81 -35.97 9.20
N ARG A 521 -5.08 -37.16 9.73
CA ARG A 521 -5.88 -38.20 9.07
C ARG A 521 -7.32 -38.15 9.54
N LEU A 522 -8.27 -38.13 8.60
CA LEU A 522 -9.67 -38.48 8.82
C LEU A 522 -9.85 -40.00 8.70
N GLY A 523 -10.30 -40.64 9.77
CA GLY A 523 -10.62 -42.06 9.78
C GLY A 523 -12.10 -42.29 10.09
N VAL A 524 -12.95 -42.39 9.07
CA VAL A 524 -14.40 -42.59 9.26
C VAL A 524 -14.69 -43.91 9.99
N GLU A 525 -13.99 -44.99 9.64
CA GLU A 525 -14.12 -46.29 10.33
C GLU A 525 -13.65 -46.23 11.79
N GLN A 526 -12.61 -45.45 12.07
CA GLN A 526 -12.10 -45.25 13.43
C GLN A 526 -12.89 -44.19 14.22
N GLY A 527 -13.77 -43.43 13.57
CA GLY A 527 -14.50 -42.32 14.17
C GLY A 527 -13.59 -41.22 14.73
N ASN A 528 -12.46 -40.92 14.07
CA ASN A 528 -11.49 -39.97 14.62
C ASN A 528 -10.75 -39.10 13.60
N LEU A 529 -10.27 -37.95 14.11
CA LEU A 529 -9.14 -37.21 13.55
C LEU A 529 -7.87 -37.60 14.32
N ALA A 530 -6.80 -37.92 13.59
CA ALA A 530 -5.53 -38.32 14.21
C ALA A 530 -4.35 -37.57 13.60
N VAL A 531 -3.55 -36.94 14.46
CA VAL A 531 -2.35 -36.16 14.09
C VAL A 531 -1.14 -37.08 14.16
N PHE A 532 -0.41 -37.18 13.06
CA PHE A 532 0.84 -37.92 12.98
C PHE A 532 1.97 -36.99 12.57
N LYS A 533 3.18 -37.35 12.99
CA LYS A 533 4.41 -36.91 12.32
C LYS A 533 5.03 -38.08 11.58
N THR A 534 5.70 -37.79 10.49
CA THR A 534 6.66 -38.69 9.83
C THR A 534 8.00 -37.97 9.83
N VAL A 535 9.02 -38.58 10.44
CA VAL A 535 10.39 -38.04 10.50
C VAL A 535 11.34 -39.18 10.14
N ASN A 536 12.15 -38.98 9.10
CA ASN A 536 13.01 -40.04 8.53
C ASN A 536 12.24 -41.36 8.34
N ASP A 537 11.06 -41.26 7.70
CA ASP A 537 10.16 -42.39 7.37
C ASP A 537 9.51 -43.07 8.60
N THR A 538 9.84 -42.63 9.82
CA THR A 538 9.22 -43.13 11.04
C THR A 538 7.96 -42.34 11.34
N THR A 539 6.81 -43.01 11.30
CA THR A 539 5.51 -42.39 11.59
C THR A 539 5.10 -42.57 13.06
N THR A 540 4.79 -41.48 13.74
CA THR A 540 4.40 -41.45 15.16
C THR A 540 3.07 -40.71 15.34
N LEU A 541 2.15 -41.29 16.10
CA LEU A 541 0.91 -40.63 16.52
C LEU A 541 1.23 -39.59 17.60
N LEU A 542 0.80 -38.34 17.39
CA LEU A 542 0.95 -37.25 18.34
C LEU A 542 -0.30 -37.04 19.20
N GLY A 543 -1.48 -37.29 18.63
CA GLY A 543 -2.75 -37.17 19.33
C GLY A 543 -3.93 -37.54 18.42
N SER A 544 -5.09 -37.79 19.03
CA SER A 544 -6.33 -38.05 18.30
C SER A 544 -7.54 -37.58 19.08
N VAL A 545 -8.59 -37.17 18.37
CA VAL A 545 -9.89 -36.79 18.93
C VAL A 545 -10.99 -37.55 18.20
N GLY A 546 -12.00 -38.01 18.94
CA GLY A 546 -13.15 -38.71 18.38
C GLY A 546 -14.15 -37.71 17.79
N GLU A 547 -14.68 -38.00 16.60
CA GLU A 547 -15.63 -37.14 15.89
C GLU A 547 -16.82 -37.97 15.36
N PRO A 548 -18.03 -37.39 15.26
CA PRO A 548 -19.19 -38.07 14.70
C PRO A 548 -19.07 -38.17 13.17
N LEU A 549 -18.42 -39.22 12.70
CA LEU A 549 -18.15 -39.45 11.28
C LEU A 549 -19.11 -40.47 10.66
N SER A 550 -19.37 -40.31 9.36
CA SER A 550 -20.19 -41.20 8.55
C SER A 550 -19.64 -41.25 7.13
N PHE A 551 -19.72 -42.41 6.49
CA PHE A 551 -19.31 -42.57 5.09
C PHE A 551 -20.18 -41.71 4.15
N ASN A 552 -19.66 -41.40 2.97
CA ASN A 552 -20.36 -40.62 1.93
C ASN A 552 -20.77 -39.20 2.39
N THR A 553 -20.01 -38.61 3.31
CA THR A 553 -20.19 -37.25 3.80
C THR A 553 -18.87 -36.50 3.71
N PHE A 554 -18.89 -35.27 3.18
CA PHE A 554 -17.73 -34.38 3.22
C PHE A 554 -17.58 -33.76 4.60
N TYR A 555 -16.35 -33.74 5.10
CA TYR A 555 -15.97 -33.07 6.33
C TYR A 555 -14.85 -32.07 6.06
N ARG A 556 -14.98 -30.85 6.58
CA ARG A 556 -13.91 -29.85 6.52
C ARG A 556 -12.86 -30.19 7.58
N MET A 557 -11.63 -30.41 7.16
CA MET A 557 -10.47 -30.45 8.05
C MET A 557 -9.67 -29.17 7.89
N ARG A 558 -9.15 -28.62 8.99
CA ARG A 558 -8.18 -27.52 8.97
C ARG A 558 -7.08 -27.76 10.00
N MET A 559 -5.83 -27.50 9.62
CA MET A 559 -4.64 -27.62 10.45
C MET A 559 -3.88 -26.29 10.43
N VAL A 560 -3.72 -25.70 11.61
CA VAL A 560 -2.90 -24.51 11.82
C VAL A 560 -1.60 -24.94 12.52
N VAL A 561 -0.48 -24.74 11.85
CA VAL A 561 0.87 -25.00 12.36
C VAL A 561 1.55 -23.67 12.63
N LYS A 562 1.86 -23.38 13.89
CA LYS A 562 2.53 -22.13 14.29
C LYS A 562 3.60 -22.41 15.33
N GLY A 563 4.87 -22.22 14.97
CA GLY A 563 5.99 -22.60 15.82
C GLY A 563 5.97 -24.10 16.15
N SER A 564 5.75 -24.47 17.41
CA SER A 564 5.63 -25.88 17.83
C SER A 564 4.18 -26.35 18.03
N ALA A 565 3.19 -25.47 17.86
CA ALA A 565 1.79 -25.78 18.07
C ALA A 565 1.12 -26.25 16.77
N LEU A 566 0.37 -27.34 16.85
CA LEU A 566 -0.50 -27.86 15.79
C LEU A 566 -1.94 -27.82 16.32
N SER A 567 -2.77 -26.96 15.76
CA SER A 567 -4.19 -26.81 16.12
C SER A 567 -5.07 -27.33 15.01
N ILE A 568 -5.90 -28.33 15.32
CA ILE A 568 -6.76 -29.02 14.35
C ILE A 568 -8.19 -28.59 14.57
N TYR A 569 -8.83 -28.11 13.51
CA TYR A 569 -10.22 -27.68 13.49
C TYR A 569 -11.01 -28.64 12.60
N PHE A 570 -12.27 -28.81 12.94
CA PHE A 570 -13.18 -29.73 12.26
C PHE A 570 -14.48 -28.99 11.93
N ASN A 571 -15.03 -29.21 10.74
CA ASN A 571 -16.33 -28.68 10.31
C ASN A 571 -16.54 -27.16 10.54
N ASN A 572 -15.51 -26.35 10.28
CA ASN A 572 -15.53 -24.89 10.43
C ASN A 572 -15.79 -24.39 11.86
N GLU A 573 -15.52 -25.22 12.87
CA GLU A 573 -15.57 -24.78 14.26
C GLU A 573 -14.51 -23.69 14.55
N THR A 574 -14.85 -22.77 15.45
CA THR A 574 -13.96 -21.65 15.84
C THR A 574 -12.92 -22.03 16.89
N SER A 575 -13.09 -23.17 17.55
CA SER A 575 -12.16 -23.72 18.53
C SER A 575 -11.53 -25.00 17.99
N PRO A 576 -10.25 -25.28 18.26
CA PRO A 576 -9.63 -26.50 17.79
C PRO A 576 -10.24 -27.72 18.50
N ALA A 577 -10.59 -28.74 17.72
CA ALA A 577 -11.00 -30.06 18.21
C ALA A 577 -9.83 -30.77 18.92
N LEU A 578 -8.59 -30.48 18.50
CA LEU A 578 -7.38 -31.01 19.11
C LEU A 578 -6.22 -30.02 18.95
N THR A 579 -5.45 -29.82 20.02
CA THR A 579 -4.16 -29.12 19.96
C THR A 579 -3.06 -30.05 20.45
N VAL A 580 -1.98 -30.15 19.68
CA VAL A 580 -0.76 -30.88 20.08
C VAL A 580 0.46 -29.99 19.93
N THR A 581 1.48 -30.24 20.75
CA THR A 581 2.78 -29.54 20.68
C THR A 581 3.86 -30.53 20.27
N ASP A 582 4.62 -30.22 19.23
CA ASP A 582 5.73 -31.04 18.75
C ASP A 582 6.84 -30.15 18.14
N THR A 583 8.10 -30.54 18.35
CA THR A 583 9.28 -29.77 17.91
C THR A 583 10.15 -30.53 16.92
N SER A 584 9.70 -31.69 16.42
CA SER A 584 10.54 -32.57 15.62
C SER A 584 10.64 -32.18 14.14
N LEU A 585 9.72 -31.34 13.64
CA LEU A 585 9.78 -30.75 12.32
C LEU A 585 9.71 -29.23 12.45
N THR A 586 10.86 -28.57 12.42
CA THR A 586 10.96 -27.08 12.49
C THR A 586 11.08 -26.43 11.11
N SER A 587 11.25 -27.24 10.06
CA SER A 587 11.37 -26.83 8.67
C SER A 587 10.36 -27.59 7.79
N GLY A 588 10.21 -27.12 6.55
CA GLY A 588 9.31 -27.69 5.55
C GLY A 588 8.39 -26.62 5.01
N ASN A 589 8.32 -26.53 3.68
CA ASN A 589 7.73 -25.37 3.03
C ASN A 589 6.37 -25.67 2.40
N TYR A 590 6.00 -26.93 2.21
CA TYR A 590 4.86 -27.27 1.37
C TYR A 590 3.71 -27.86 2.18
N ALA A 591 2.50 -27.60 1.70
CA ALA A 591 1.26 -28.20 2.14
C ALA A 591 0.77 -29.21 1.10
N GLY A 592 -0.04 -30.19 1.51
CA GLY A 592 -0.52 -31.17 0.54
C GLY A 592 -1.60 -32.11 1.06
N LEU A 593 -1.86 -33.12 0.25
CA LEU A 593 -2.90 -34.11 0.44
C LEU A 593 -2.29 -35.51 0.43
N ARG A 594 -2.83 -36.39 1.27
CA ARG A 594 -2.44 -37.80 1.27
C ARG A 594 -3.65 -38.70 1.49
N SER A 595 -3.82 -39.68 0.61
CA SER A 595 -4.89 -40.68 0.71
C SER A 595 -4.28 -42.07 0.88
N PHE A 596 -5.05 -42.97 1.51
CA PHE A 596 -4.86 -44.41 1.45
C PHE A 596 -6.19 -45.03 1.05
N ALA A 597 -6.19 -45.79 -0.05
CA ALA A 597 -7.39 -46.35 -0.63
C ALA A 597 -7.20 -47.81 -1.08
N THR A 598 -8.25 -48.60 -0.88
CA THR A 598 -8.34 -50.03 -1.20
C THR A 598 -9.07 -50.31 -2.52
N ALA A 599 -9.81 -49.32 -3.04
CA ALA A 599 -10.46 -49.33 -4.35
C ALA A 599 -10.38 -47.93 -4.98
N ALA A 600 -10.53 -47.81 -6.30
CA ALA A 600 -10.59 -46.53 -7.00
C ALA A 600 -11.84 -45.73 -6.58
N GLY A 601 -11.71 -44.41 -6.48
CA GLY A 601 -12.84 -43.52 -6.19
C GLY A 601 -13.51 -43.77 -4.84
N THR A 602 -12.71 -44.04 -3.80
CA THR A 602 -13.17 -44.22 -2.42
C THR A 602 -12.78 -43.09 -1.47
N THR A 603 -11.85 -42.24 -1.88
CA THR A 603 -11.47 -41.02 -1.17
C THR A 603 -11.56 -39.84 -2.12
N TYR A 604 -12.20 -38.76 -1.65
CA TYR A 604 -12.43 -37.54 -2.42
C TYR A 604 -11.98 -36.33 -1.61
N TYR A 605 -11.52 -35.31 -2.32
CA TYR A 605 -11.15 -34.00 -1.78
C TYR A 605 -11.81 -32.90 -2.58
N ASP A 606 -12.12 -31.82 -1.88
CA ASP A 606 -12.70 -30.61 -2.45
C ASP A 606 -12.18 -29.37 -1.69
N ASN A 607 -12.23 -28.19 -2.30
CA ASN A 607 -11.93 -26.90 -1.68
C ASN A 607 -10.60 -26.84 -0.91
N PHE A 608 -9.49 -27.29 -1.51
CA PHE A 608 -8.18 -27.18 -0.87
C PHE A 608 -7.76 -25.72 -0.73
N SER A 609 -7.22 -25.37 0.43
CA SER A 609 -6.62 -24.07 0.68
C SER A 609 -5.42 -24.23 1.60
N ALA A 610 -4.34 -23.53 1.31
CA ALA A 610 -3.20 -23.40 2.20
C ALA A 610 -2.71 -21.95 2.19
N SER A 611 -2.29 -21.45 3.35
CA SER A 611 -1.90 -20.05 3.56
C SER A 611 -0.97 -19.92 4.77
N LEU A 612 -0.47 -18.70 5.03
CA LEU A 612 0.21 -18.39 6.28
C LEU A 612 -0.82 -18.21 7.45
N PRO A 613 -0.51 -18.66 8.68
CA PRO A 613 -1.46 -18.74 9.81
C PRO A 613 -1.58 -17.52 10.72
#